data_AF-A0A4Y9Z6P6-F1
#
_entry.id   AF-A0A4Y9Z6P6-F1
#
_cell.length_a   1.000
_cell.length_b   1.000
_cell.length_c   1.000
_cell.angle_alpha   90.00
_cell.angle_beta   90.00
_cell.angle_gamma   90.00
#
_symmetry.space_group_name_H-M   'P 1'
#
loop_
_entity.id
_entity.type
_entity.pdbx_description
1 polymer ?
#
loop_
_entity_poly.entity_id
_entity_poly.type
_entity_poly.pdbx_seq_one_letter_code
_entity_poly.pdbx_strand_id
1 'polypeptide(L)'
;MAEDKKLEVEDASPQSSTYPYAWSPDRESELSLAQFLTKYKPSMVQDDGTKPWIWARGSKSNSRTDEQAKKEESAVGEATELLKEVTEKVEKIKNDSSIPVRSNKKTGAKSKKEVREAEQATASEKLKEISIKHGFIGGKWLIFAPSDRVDVVWSTVATSLVSGPLADTSAYLAKVATCPQNEMPHYQHVICIYIPDVYDKEAITEILRVLLRQHGITPSGVKSNLYTSIGVDSKHASGIQSTVGLRLRESPHNPHTSYPNSRAPQTWKNTAVLPDAEIKALKDEYFSTLNAAKEGKKEPSPEKANKDENEAKDVESSAKPAKAKPKPKLKPKKKAGADDPFASDDDDAGSDDKLKPPPERNASKRSAAAADDDSDDEAESKPQKKRARA
;
A
#
# COMPACT_ATOMS: atom_id res chain seq x y z
N MET A 1 34.16 -10.96 9.48
CA MET A 1 34.16 -10.70 8.04
C MET A 1 32.74 -10.28 7.69
N ALA A 2 32.48 -8.98 7.62
CA ALA A 2 31.20 -8.49 7.16
C ALA A 2 31.21 -8.70 5.65
N GLU A 3 30.34 -9.57 5.14
CA GLU A 3 30.10 -9.64 3.71
C GLU A 3 29.60 -8.27 3.27
N ASP A 4 30.37 -7.62 2.41
CA ASP A 4 29.92 -6.52 1.57
C ASP A 4 28.76 -7.07 0.72
N LYS A 5 27.55 -7.03 1.27
CA LYS A 5 26.32 -7.11 0.50
C LYS A 5 26.33 -5.89 -0.41
N LYS A 6 26.91 -6.07 -1.59
CA LYS A 6 26.70 -5.19 -2.74
C LYS A 6 25.20 -4.89 -2.76
N LEU A 7 24.83 -3.62 -2.54
CA LEU A 7 23.46 -3.15 -2.68
C LEU A 7 23.05 -3.49 -4.12
N GLU A 8 22.40 -4.64 -4.31
CA GLU A 8 21.70 -4.90 -5.54
C GLU A 8 20.59 -3.87 -5.61
N VAL A 9 20.69 -2.99 -6.61
CA VAL A 9 19.67 -2.00 -6.88
C VAL A 9 18.44 -2.78 -7.35
N GLU A 10 17.55 -3.11 -6.41
CA GLU A 10 16.29 -3.87 -6.60
C GLU A 10 15.39 -3.30 -7.72
N ASP A 11 15.70 -2.07 -8.15
CA ASP A 11 14.98 -1.29 -9.15
C ASP A 11 15.75 -1.06 -10.46
N ALA A 12 16.93 -1.65 -10.63
CA ALA A 12 17.65 -1.58 -11.89
C ALA A 12 16.99 -2.52 -12.91
N SER A 13 16.27 -1.95 -13.89
CA SER A 13 15.75 -2.70 -15.04
C SER A 13 16.90 -3.52 -15.66
N PRO A 14 16.78 -4.85 -15.77
CA PRO A 14 17.76 -5.63 -16.48
C PRO A 14 17.78 -5.23 -17.96
N GLN A 15 18.90 -5.46 -18.64
CA GLN A 15 18.94 -5.32 -20.09
C GLN A 15 17.99 -6.34 -20.72
N SER A 16 17.09 -5.86 -21.58
CA SER A 16 16.02 -6.67 -22.16
C SER A 16 16.54 -7.80 -23.05
N SER A 17 17.77 -7.70 -23.55
CA SER A 17 18.46 -8.74 -24.31
C SER A 17 18.89 -9.95 -23.47
N THR A 18 19.14 -9.76 -22.17
CA THR A 18 19.62 -10.83 -21.27
C THR A 18 18.51 -11.41 -20.40
N TYR A 19 17.46 -10.62 -20.12
CA TYR A 19 16.38 -11.03 -19.24
C TYR A 19 15.08 -11.31 -20.01
N PRO A 20 14.65 -12.59 -20.14
CA PRO A 20 13.50 -12.97 -20.97
C PRO A 20 12.18 -12.31 -20.55
N TYR A 21 12.05 -11.95 -19.28
CA TYR A 21 10.85 -11.35 -18.68
C TYR A 21 10.88 -9.82 -18.72
N ALA A 22 11.78 -9.22 -19.51
CA ALA A 22 11.78 -7.78 -19.77
C ALA A 22 11.46 -7.48 -21.23
N TRP A 23 10.41 -6.68 -21.42
CA TRP A 23 9.99 -6.18 -22.72
C TRP A 23 10.36 -4.71 -22.89
N SER A 24 10.87 -4.35 -24.07
CA SER A 24 11.13 -2.97 -24.48
C SER A 24 10.78 -2.78 -25.95
N PRO A 25 10.52 -1.54 -26.41
CA PRO A 25 10.20 -1.25 -27.82
C PRO A 25 11.27 -1.76 -28.79
N ASP A 26 12.53 -1.80 -28.37
CA ASP A 26 13.66 -2.35 -29.15
C ASP A 26 13.48 -3.84 -29.53
N ARG A 27 12.64 -4.57 -28.79
CA ARG A 27 12.33 -5.99 -28.99
C ARG A 27 11.00 -6.24 -29.70
N GLU A 28 10.28 -5.20 -30.10
CA GLU A 28 8.98 -5.35 -30.78
C GLU A 28 9.09 -6.21 -32.05
N SER A 29 10.22 -6.14 -32.76
CA SER A 29 10.52 -6.96 -33.95
C SER A 29 10.71 -8.46 -33.66
N GLU A 30 11.14 -8.82 -32.45
CA GLU A 30 11.33 -10.21 -32.02
C GLU A 30 10.06 -10.79 -31.40
N LEU A 31 9.40 -10.00 -30.55
CA LEU A 31 8.25 -10.41 -29.76
C LEU A 31 7.36 -9.20 -29.50
N SER A 32 6.20 -9.18 -30.14
CA SER A 32 5.22 -8.12 -29.91
C SER A 32 4.79 -8.08 -28.45
N LEU A 33 4.40 -6.90 -27.97
CA LEU A 33 3.93 -6.74 -26.59
C LEU A 33 2.77 -7.71 -26.26
N ALA A 34 1.83 -7.90 -27.19
CA ALA A 34 0.68 -8.79 -27.01
C ALA A 34 1.11 -10.26 -26.84
N GLN A 35 2.09 -10.72 -27.62
CA GLN A 35 2.64 -12.08 -27.49
C GLN A 35 3.42 -12.23 -26.18
N PHE A 36 4.18 -11.20 -25.79
CA PHE A 36 4.91 -11.16 -24.51
C PHE A 36 3.95 -11.31 -23.32
N LEU A 37 2.88 -10.52 -23.28
CA LEU A 37 1.87 -10.55 -22.19
C LEU A 37 1.09 -11.87 -22.15
N THR A 38 0.86 -12.49 -23.33
CA THR A 38 0.22 -13.80 -23.40
C THR A 38 1.13 -14.91 -22.89
N LYS A 39 2.43 -14.81 -23.17
CA LYS A 39 3.46 -15.80 -22.80
C LYS A 39 3.87 -15.71 -21.34
N TYR A 40 4.00 -14.50 -20.80
CA TYR A 40 4.51 -14.25 -19.45
C TYR A 40 3.44 -13.60 -18.58
N LYS A 41 2.57 -14.46 -18.03
CA LYS A 41 1.51 -14.05 -17.10
C LYS A 41 2.03 -14.02 -15.66
N PRO A 42 1.92 -12.89 -14.93
CA PRO A 42 2.38 -12.81 -13.54
C PRO A 42 1.81 -13.90 -12.63
N SER A 43 0.57 -14.33 -12.86
CA SER A 43 -0.07 -15.42 -12.10
C SER A 43 0.55 -16.80 -12.34
N MET A 44 1.18 -17.01 -13.51
CA MET A 44 1.69 -18.32 -13.94
C MET A 44 3.22 -18.43 -13.86
N VAL A 45 3.94 -17.31 -13.94
CA VAL A 45 5.39 -17.30 -13.75
C VAL A 45 5.67 -17.44 -12.26
N GLN A 46 6.25 -18.57 -11.85
CA GLN A 46 6.69 -18.78 -10.48
C GLN A 46 8.04 -18.09 -10.21
N ASP A 47 8.15 -17.47 -9.05
CA ASP A 47 9.40 -16.94 -8.54
C ASP A 47 10.29 -18.09 -8.05
N ASP A 48 11.33 -18.40 -8.83
CA ASP A 48 12.38 -19.36 -8.51
C ASP A 48 13.63 -18.68 -7.91
N GLY A 49 13.51 -17.40 -7.52
CA GLY A 49 14.63 -16.55 -7.10
C GLY A 49 15.43 -15.94 -8.26
N THR A 50 15.30 -16.49 -9.48
CA THR A 50 15.92 -15.92 -10.69
C THR A 50 14.97 -15.02 -11.47
N LYS A 51 13.67 -15.12 -11.20
CA LYS A 51 12.60 -14.43 -11.93
C LYS A 51 11.62 -13.69 -11.03
N PRO A 52 12.07 -12.81 -10.12
CA PRO A 52 11.14 -12.15 -9.20
C PRO A 52 10.23 -11.11 -9.89
N TRP A 53 10.56 -10.67 -11.11
CA TRP A 53 9.88 -9.54 -11.76
C TRP A 53 9.66 -9.75 -13.25
N ILE A 54 8.50 -9.30 -13.75
CA ILE A 54 8.25 -9.09 -15.19
C ILE A 54 8.26 -7.58 -15.45
N TRP A 55 8.94 -7.13 -16.49
CA TRP A 55 9.15 -5.72 -16.81
C TRP A 55 8.56 -5.34 -18.16
N ALA A 56 8.01 -4.13 -18.24
CA ALA A 56 7.60 -3.48 -19.48
C ALA A 56 8.11 -2.04 -19.49
N ARG A 57 8.87 -1.67 -20.52
CA ARG A 57 9.40 -0.31 -20.70
C ARG A 57 8.59 0.44 -21.75
N GLY A 58 8.28 1.71 -21.47
CA GLY A 58 7.71 2.63 -22.47
C GLY A 58 8.77 3.19 -23.43
N SER A 59 8.36 4.08 -24.32
CA SER A 59 9.26 4.69 -25.32
C SER A 59 10.20 5.75 -24.74
N LYS A 60 9.88 6.29 -23.56
CA LYS A 60 10.71 7.27 -22.84
C LYS A 60 11.79 6.50 -22.08
N SER A 61 13.07 6.64 -22.43
CA SER A 61 14.18 6.02 -21.69
C SER A 61 14.90 7.07 -20.85
N ASN A 62 15.15 6.75 -19.58
CA ASN A 62 16.10 7.47 -18.75
C ASN A 62 17.34 6.60 -18.61
N SER A 63 18.43 6.99 -19.29
CA SER A 63 19.73 6.38 -19.07
C SER A 63 20.33 6.91 -17.77
N ARG A 64 20.64 6.02 -16.83
CA ARG A 64 21.36 6.36 -15.60
C ARG A 64 22.84 6.61 -15.92
N THR A 65 23.38 7.74 -15.51
CA THR A 65 24.81 8.06 -15.66
C THR A 65 25.60 7.70 -14.40
N ASP A 66 26.92 7.51 -14.53
CA ASP A 66 27.81 7.23 -13.38
C ASP A 66 27.80 8.36 -12.35
N GLU A 67 27.65 9.60 -12.81
CA GLU A 67 27.51 10.77 -11.94
C GLU A 67 26.22 10.73 -11.12
N GLN A 68 25.10 10.29 -11.73
CA GLN A 68 23.85 10.08 -11.01
C GLN A 68 24.00 8.97 -9.97
N ALA A 69 24.64 7.85 -10.32
CA ALA A 69 24.87 6.76 -9.37
C ALA A 69 25.64 7.20 -8.12
N LYS A 70 26.69 8.03 -8.29
CA LYS A 70 27.46 8.59 -7.16
C LYS A 70 26.62 9.52 -6.28
N LYS A 71 25.78 10.36 -6.88
CA LYS A 71 24.88 11.25 -6.13
C LYS A 71 23.84 10.45 -5.35
N GLU A 72 23.29 9.40 -5.96
CA GLU A 72 22.34 8.50 -5.30
C GLU A 72 23.00 7.81 -4.09
N GLU A 73 24.23 7.31 -4.22
CA GLU A 73 25.00 6.72 -3.11
C GLU A 73 25.22 7.73 -1.97
N SER A 74 25.58 8.98 -2.30
CA SER A 74 25.71 10.04 -1.30
C SER A 74 24.39 10.35 -0.60
N ALA A 75 23.27 10.35 -1.33
CA ALA A 75 21.94 10.54 -0.75
C ALA A 75 21.56 9.39 0.18
N VAL A 76 21.88 8.15 -0.19
CA VAL A 76 21.62 6.95 0.64
C VAL A 76 22.43 7.03 1.93
N GLY A 77 23.70 7.43 1.88
CA GLY A 77 24.52 7.62 3.08
C GLY A 77 23.90 8.63 4.06
N GLU A 78 23.63 9.85 3.59
CA GLU A 78 23.05 10.94 4.39
C GLU A 78 21.66 10.57 4.95
N ALA A 79 20.82 9.92 4.14
CA ALA A 79 19.49 9.49 4.56
C ALA A 79 19.53 8.33 5.57
N THR A 80 20.51 7.42 5.47
CA THR A 80 20.67 6.30 6.41
C THR A 80 21.08 6.80 7.80
N GLU A 81 21.98 7.79 7.87
CA GLU A 81 22.36 8.43 9.14
C GLU A 81 21.15 9.11 9.80
N LEU A 82 20.40 9.90 9.02
CA LEU A 82 19.16 10.52 9.49
C LEU A 82 18.14 9.48 9.98
N LEU A 83 17.96 8.37 9.25
CA LEU A 83 17.02 7.33 9.59
C LEU A 83 17.39 6.66 10.93
N LYS A 84 18.68 6.44 11.18
CA LYS A 84 19.19 5.91 12.45
C LYS A 84 18.88 6.88 13.60
N GLU A 85 19.20 8.16 13.45
CA GLU A 85 18.91 9.18 14.47
C GLU A 85 17.43 9.25 14.83
N VAL A 86 16.56 9.24 13.82
CA VAL A 86 15.10 9.30 14.00
C VAL A 86 14.60 8.04 14.70
N THR A 87 15.12 6.87 14.34
CA THR A 87 14.77 5.61 15.00
C THR A 87 15.12 5.64 16.48
N GLU A 88 16.33 6.10 16.83
CA GLU A 88 16.75 6.24 18.23
C GLU A 88 15.89 7.26 19.00
N LYS A 89 15.54 8.39 18.39
CA LYS A 89 14.65 9.39 19.01
C LYS A 89 13.25 8.84 19.23
N VAL A 90 12.70 8.10 18.27
CA VAL A 90 11.39 7.45 18.40
C VAL A 90 11.38 6.43 19.54
N GLU A 91 12.46 5.65 19.69
CA GLU A 91 12.63 4.74 20.83
C GLU A 91 12.74 5.50 22.16
N LYS A 92 13.50 6.59 22.21
CA LYS A 92 13.56 7.47 23.41
C LYS A 92 12.17 7.99 23.79
N ILE A 93 11.38 8.48 22.82
CA ILE A 93 10.00 8.96 23.07
C ILE A 93 9.09 7.83 23.60
N LYS A 94 9.25 6.60 23.10
CA LYS A 94 8.49 5.44 23.59
C LYS A 94 8.80 5.17 25.07
N ASN A 95 10.08 5.20 25.43
CA ASN A 95 10.58 4.81 26.75
C ASN A 95 10.58 5.96 27.78
N ASP A 96 10.41 7.21 27.36
CA ASP A 96 10.34 8.36 28.25
C ASP A 96 9.05 8.33 29.09
N SER A 97 9.19 8.17 30.40
CA SER A 97 8.06 8.15 31.35
C SER A 97 7.50 9.54 31.64
N SER A 98 8.22 10.61 31.29
CA SER A 98 7.80 11.99 31.51
C SER A 98 6.77 12.47 30.47
N ILE A 99 6.72 11.84 29.29
CA ILE A 99 5.77 12.19 28.23
C ILE A 99 4.45 11.45 28.49
N PRO A 100 3.31 12.16 28.63
CA PRO A 100 2.04 11.52 28.93
C PRO A 100 1.54 10.69 27.73
N VAL A 101 0.89 9.57 28.03
CA VAL A 101 0.33 8.68 26.99
C VAL A 101 -0.80 9.36 26.22
N ARG A 102 -1.61 10.17 26.91
CA ARG A 102 -2.71 10.94 26.34
C ARG A 102 -2.41 12.42 26.43
N SER A 103 -2.85 13.18 25.43
CA SER A 103 -2.69 14.62 25.43
C SER A 103 -3.55 15.24 26.52
N ASN A 104 -3.05 16.29 27.15
CA ASN A 104 -3.78 17.02 28.18
C ASN A 104 -4.00 18.46 27.72
N LYS A 105 -5.25 18.75 27.34
CA LYS A 105 -5.66 20.06 26.82
C LYS A 105 -5.55 21.18 27.86
N LYS A 106 -5.58 20.87 29.16
CA LYS A 106 -5.48 21.86 30.24
C LYS A 106 -4.04 22.30 30.51
N THR A 107 -3.06 21.40 30.31
CA THR A 107 -1.63 21.70 30.53
C THR A 107 -0.87 21.97 29.22
N GLY A 108 -1.50 21.74 28.06
CA GLY A 108 -0.85 21.85 26.75
C GLY A 108 0.14 20.72 26.45
N ALA A 109 0.24 19.72 27.33
CA ALA A 109 1.18 18.62 27.17
C ALA A 109 0.78 17.71 26.00
N LYS A 110 1.70 17.55 25.05
CA LYS A 110 1.55 16.64 23.90
C LYS A 110 1.69 15.19 24.35
N SER A 111 0.89 14.32 23.74
CA SER A 111 0.98 12.88 23.94
C SER A 111 2.23 12.28 23.31
N LYS A 112 2.66 11.10 23.78
CA LYS A 112 3.71 10.30 23.12
C LYS A 112 3.46 10.10 21.62
N LYS A 113 2.19 9.91 21.23
CA LYS A 113 1.79 9.75 19.82
C LYS A 113 2.08 11.02 19.02
N GLU A 114 1.63 12.18 19.50
CA GLU A 114 1.81 13.47 18.80
C GLU A 114 3.29 13.85 18.68
N VAL A 115 4.09 13.61 19.72
CA VAL A 115 5.54 13.89 19.69
C VAL A 115 6.25 12.99 18.67
N ARG A 116 5.90 11.70 18.64
CA ARG A 116 6.45 10.75 17.66
C ARG A 116 6.07 11.12 16.22
N GLU A 117 4.79 11.40 15.97
CA GLU A 117 4.30 11.77 14.63
C GLU A 117 4.94 13.09 14.16
N ALA A 118 5.19 14.04 15.05
CA ALA A 118 5.90 15.28 14.72
C ALA A 118 7.37 15.03 14.32
N GLU A 119 8.08 14.14 15.03
CA GLU A 119 9.46 13.76 14.67
C GLU A 119 9.49 13.02 13.32
N GLN A 120 8.55 12.08 13.10
CA GLN A 120 8.41 11.34 11.84
C GLN A 120 8.10 12.27 10.66
N ALA A 121 7.25 13.29 10.86
CA ALA A 121 6.94 14.28 9.83
C ALA A 121 8.18 15.13 9.49
N THR A 122 8.91 15.60 10.51
CA THR A 122 10.16 16.35 10.34
C THR A 122 11.21 15.52 9.60
N ALA A 123 11.35 14.24 9.95
CA ALA A 123 12.23 13.31 9.26
C ALA A 123 11.84 13.12 7.78
N SER A 124 10.55 13.01 7.50
CA SER A 124 10.05 12.86 6.12
C SER A 124 10.38 14.08 5.25
N GLU A 125 10.29 15.29 5.82
CA GLU A 125 10.66 16.54 5.14
C GLU A 125 12.18 16.61 4.88
N LYS A 126 13.01 16.24 5.86
CA LYS A 126 14.47 16.15 5.67
C LYS A 126 14.88 15.11 4.63
N LEU A 127 14.23 13.94 4.61
CA LEU A 127 14.49 12.94 3.58
C LEU A 127 14.12 13.46 2.18
N LYS A 128 13.06 14.26 2.06
CA LYS A 128 12.73 14.95 0.81
C LYS A 128 13.82 15.93 0.41
N GLU A 129 14.33 16.74 1.35
CA GLU A 129 15.43 17.67 1.08
C GLU A 129 16.69 16.94 0.60
N ILE A 130 17.05 15.81 1.22
CA ILE A 130 18.17 14.97 0.81
C ILE A 130 17.95 14.44 -0.62
N SER A 131 16.77 13.89 -0.92
CA SER A 131 16.41 13.46 -2.28
C SER A 131 16.62 14.57 -3.31
N ILE A 132 16.11 15.78 -3.04
CA ILE A 132 16.19 16.92 -3.97
C ILE A 132 17.63 17.40 -4.13
N LYS A 133 18.37 17.55 -3.01
CA LYS A 133 19.76 18.00 -2.97
C LYS A 133 20.66 17.14 -3.87
N HIS A 134 20.47 15.83 -3.86
CA HIS A 134 21.28 14.90 -4.64
C HIS A 134 20.65 14.54 -6.00
N GLY A 135 19.43 15.01 -6.30
CA GLY A 135 18.70 14.62 -7.50
C GLY A 135 18.21 13.16 -7.49
N PHE A 136 18.19 12.51 -6.32
CA PHE A 136 17.61 11.17 -6.15
C PHE A 136 16.10 11.27 -5.87
N ILE A 137 15.39 11.80 -6.86
CA ILE A 137 13.97 12.19 -6.78
C ILE A 137 13.01 11.20 -7.46
N GLY A 138 13.53 10.22 -8.18
CA GLY A 138 12.71 9.19 -8.83
C GLY A 138 11.99 8.27 -7.84
N GLY A 139 10.96 7.60 -8.32
CA GLY A 139 10.20 6.65 -7.51
C GLY A 139 9.15 5.91 -8.30
N LYS A 140 8.14 5.40 -7.58
CA LYS A 140 7.16 4.46 -8.14
C LYS A 140 5.81 4.56 -7.48
N TRP A 141 4.75 4.47 -8.28
CA TRP A 141 3.42 4.14 -7.82
C TRP A 141 3.33 2.66 -7.48
N LEU A 142 2.70 2.34 -6.35
CA LEU A 142 2.44 0.96 -5.91
C LEU A 142 0.98 0.59 -6.15
N ILE A 143 0.74 -0.52 -6.83
CA ILE A 143 -0.57 -1.13 -7.03
C ILE A 143 -0.50 -2.56 -6.50
N PHE A 144 -1.49 -2.96 -5.69
CA PHE A 144 -1.61 -4.33 -5.22
C PHE A 144 -2.81 -4.97 -5.91
N ALA A 145 -2.55 -6.01 -6.70
CA ALA A 145 -3.56 -6.73 -7.46
C ALA A 145 -3.70 -8.16 -6.91
N PRO A 146 -4.94 -8.64 -6.68
CA PRO A 146 -5.16 -10.03 -6.29
C PRO A 146 -4.79 -10.98 -7.43
N SER A 147 -4.41 -12.21 -7.11
CA SER A 147 -3.90 -13.22 -8.06
C SER A 147 -4.87 -13.52 -9.21
N ASP A 148 -6.18 -13.41 -8.98
CA ASP A 148 -7.22 -13.63 -10.00
C ASP A 148 -7.33 -12.49 -11.03
N ARG A 149 -6.81 -11.30 -10.72
CA ARG A 149 -6.88 -10.12 -11.60
C ARG A 149 -5.54 -9.59 -12.06
N VAL A 150 -4.42 -10.06 -11.48
CA VAL A 150 -3.08 -9.53 -11.77
C VAL A 150 -2.77 -9.52 -13.26
N ASP A 151 -3.11 -10.57 -14.01
CA ASP A 151 -2.77 -10.67 -15.43
C ASP A 151 -3.49 -9.60 -16.27
N VAL A 152 -4.74 -9.31 -15.95
CA VAL A 152 -5.55 -8.28 -16.63
C VAL A 152 -5.04 -6.89 -16.27
N VAL A 153 -4.78 -6.64 -14.99
CA VAL A 153 -4.24 -5.36 -14.50
C VAL A 153 -2.86 -5.10 -15.12
N TRP A 154 -1.98 -6.10 -15.11
CA TRP A 154 -0.64 -6.02 -15.70
C TRP A 154 -0.70 -5.75 -17.20
N SER A 155 -1.52 -6.51 -17.94
CA SER A 155 -1.67 -6.30 -19.38
C SER A 155 -2.17 -4.89 -19.69
N THR A 156 -3.14 -4.40 -18.93
CA THR A 156 -3.68 -3.03 -19.07
C THR A 156 -2.59 -1.98 -18.84
N VAL A 157 -1.83 -2.10 -17.74
CA VAL A 157 -0.75 -1.16 -17.40
C VAL A 157 0.35 -1.20 -18.47
N ALA A 158 0.83 -2.38 -18.85
CA ALA A 158 1.90 -2.54 -19.83
C ALA A 158 1.50 -2.00 -21.21
N THR A 159 0.32 -2.35 -21.72
CA THR A 159 -0.18 -1.80 -22.99
C THR A 159 -0.36 -0.30 -22.91
N SER A 160 -0.94 0.21 -21.82
CA SER A 160 -1.12 1.65 -21.65
C SER A 160 0.20 2.41 -21.58
N LEU A 161 1.25 1.82 -21.00
CA LEU A 161 2.57 2.45 -20.87
C LEU A 161 3.32 2.53 -22.21
N VAL A 162 3.07 1.58 -23.11
CA VAL A 162 3.77 1.47 -24.40
C VAL A 162 3.08 2.27 -25.49
N SER A 163 1.76 2.14 -25.62
CA SER A 163 1.00 2.71 -26.73
C SER A 163 -0.36 3.28 -26.33
N GLY A 164 -0.59 3.48 -25.04
CA GLY A 164 -1.83 4.06 -24.53
C GLY A 164 -1.59 5.31 -23.68
N PRO A 165 -2.59 5.72 -22.88
CA PRO A 165 -2.56 7.02 -22.22
C PRO A 165 -1.47 7.22 -21.17
N LEU A 166 -0.91 6.14 -20.61
CA LEU A 166 0.23 6.25 -19.70
C LEU A 166 1.50 6.64 -20.46
N ALA A 167 1.63 6.29 -21.75
CA ALA A 167 2.76 6.69 -22.59
C ALA A 167 2.85 8.21 -22.77
N ASP A 168 1.71 8.90 -22.74
CA ASP A 168 1.64 10.37 -22.85
C ASP A 168 2.15 11.05 -21.57
N THR A 169 2.02 10.40 -20.40
CA THR A 169 2.48 10.91 -19.10
C THR A 169 3.98 10.77 -18.87
N SER A 170 4.49 11.16 -17.70
CA SER A 170 5.91 10.97 -17.32
C SER A 170 6.29 9.54 -16.93
N ALA A 171 5.34 8.60 -16.83
CA ALA A 171 5.63 7.20 -16.54
C ALA A 171 6.48 6.57 -17.65
N TYR A 172 7.51 5.80 -17.28
CA TYR A 172 8.48 5.28 -18.26
C TYR A 172 8.78 3.78 -18.14
N LEU A 173 8.47 3.16 -17.01
CA LEU A 173 8.77 1.77 -16.74
C LEU A 173 7.73 1.19 -15.79
N ALA A 174 7.37 -0.08 -15.97
CA ALA A 174 6.58 -0.82 -15.01
C ALA A 174 7.21 -2.19 -14.74
N LYS A 175 7.01 -2.68 -13.51
CA LYS A 175 7.33 -4.07 -13.14
C LYS A 175 6.20 -4.69 -12.33
N VAL A 176 6.07 -6.01 -12.41
CA VAL A 176 5.12 -6.79 -11.63
C VAL A 176 5.80 -7.98 -11.00
N ALA A 177 5.48 -8.25 -9.73
CA ALA A 177 5.97 -9.40 -9.00
C ALA A 177 5.39 -10.70 -9.60
N THR A 178 6.23 -11.70 -9.76
CA THR A 178 5.82 -13.05 -10.15
C THR A 178 5.16 -13.79 -8.99
N CYS A 179 4.53 -14.92 -9.28
CA CYS A 179 3.80 -15.71 -8.29
C CYS A 179 4.79 -16.38 -7.32
N PRO A 180 4.63 -16.20 -6.00
CA PRO A 180 5.52 -16.83 -5.02
C PRO A 180 5.35 -18.35 -5.04
N GLN A 181 6.41 -19.09 -4.71
CA GLN A 181 6.37 -20.55 -4.68
C GLN A 181 5.32 -21.11 -3.70
N ASN A 182 5.08 -20.40 -2.59
CA ASN A 182 4.04 -20.73 -1.63
C ASN A 182 3.08 -19.55 -1.48
N GLU A 183 1.90 -19.66 -2.09
CA GLU A 183 0.89 -18.62 -2.06
C GLU A 183 0.15 -18.62 -0.72
N MET A 184 0.20 -17.50 -0.01
CA MET A 184 -0.59 -17.30 1.20
C MET A 184 -2.04 -16.94 0.82
N PRO A 185 -3.04 -17.32 1.64
CA PRO A 185 -4.40 -16.82 1.46
C PRO A 185 -4.40 -15.29 1.38
N HIS A 186 -5.11 -14.74 0.38
CA HIS A 186 -5.18 -13.30 0.11
C HIS A 186 -3.87 -12.65 -0.36
N TYR A 187 -2.96 -13.42 -0.94
CA TYR A 187 -1.79 -12.87 -1.62
C TYR A 187 -2.20 -11.81 -2.67
N GLN A 188 -1.37 -10.77 -2.76
CA GLN A 188 -1.52 -9.71 -3.75
C GLN A 188 -0.17 -9.48 -4.42
N HIS A 189 -0.17 -9.49 -5.74
CA HIS A 189 0.98 -9.12 -6.54
C HIS A 189 1.19 -7.61 -6.46
N VAL A 190 2.46 -7.22 -6.35
CA VAL A 190 2.86 -5.81 -6.43
C VAL A 190 3.14 -5.45 -7.88
N ILE A 191 2.48 -4.41 -8.38
CA ILE A 191 2.79 -3.74 -9.64
C ILE A 191 3.35 -2.36 -9.30
N CYS A 192 4.50 -2.04 -9.86
CA CYS A 192 5.16 -0.75 -9.71
C CYS A 192 5.16 -0.02 -11.05
N ILE A 193 4.80 1.27 -11.05
CA ILE A 193 4.94 2.16 -12.21
C ILE A 193 5.92 3.27 -11.85
N TYR A 194 7.06 3.33 -12.52
CA TYR A 194 8.14 4.26 -12.23
C TYR A 194 7.92 5.62 -12.86
N ILE A 195 8.31 6.63 -12.10
CA ILE A 195 8.20 8.05 -12.44
C ILE A 195 9.53 8.76 -12.15
N PRO A 196 9.89 9.76 -12.98
CA PRO A 196 11.20 10.41 -12.88
C PRO A 196 11.34 11.30 -11.64
N ASP A 197 10.24 11.88 -11.16
CA ASP A 197 10.20 12.74 -9.98
C ASP A 197 8.93 12.48 -9.16
N VAL A 198 9.10 12.09 -7.88
CA VAL A 198 8.00 11.87 -6.92
C VAL A 198 7.55 13.15 -6.20
N TYR A 199 8.16 14.29 -6.51
CA TYR A 199 7.83 15.58 -5.94
C TYR A 199 7.17 16.53 -6.96
N ASP A 200 7.15 16.16 -8.24
CA ASP A 200 6.34 16.80 -9.29
C ASP A 200 4.87 16.39 -9.12
N LYS A 201 4.08 17.31 -8.56
CA LYS A 201 2.68 17.05 -8.20
C LYS A 201 1.82 16.88 -9.44
N GLU A 202 2.06 17.68 -10.45
CA GLU A 202 1.30 17.72 -11.68
C GLU A 202 1.47 16.38 -12.42
N ALA A 203 2.70 15.91 -12.59
CA ALA A 203 3.01 14.64 -13.22
C ALA A 203 2.42 13.43 -12.47
N ILE A 204 2.53 13.43 -11.13
CA ILE A 204 1.95 12.37 -10.28
C ILE A 204 0.42 12.35 -10.37
N THR A 205 -0.19 13.53 -10.38
CA THR A 205 -1.65 13.68 -10.47
C THR A 205 -2.15 13.24 -11.83
N GLU A 206 -1.45 13.56 -12.90
CA GLU A 206 -1.77 13.12 -14.26
C GLU A 206 -1.80 11.59 -14.36
N ILE A 207 -0.75 10.92 -13.88
CA ILE A 207 -0.68 9.45 -13.86
C ILE A 207 -1.82 8.87 -13.02
N LEU A 208 -2.10 9.44 -11.85
CA LEU A 208 -3.22 9.01 -11.01
C LEU A 208 -4.57 9.15 -11.74
N ARG A 209 -4.79 10.25 -12.47
CA ARG A 209 -6.02 10.45 -13.26
C ARG A 209 -6.17 9.39 -14.35
N VAL A 210 -5.10 9.06 -15.07
CA VAL A 210 -5.10 8.00 -16.08
C VAL A 210 -5.45 6.65 -15.45
N LEU A 211 -4.77 6.29 -14.35
CA LEU A 211 -5.03 5.03 -13.64
C LEU A 211 -6.50 4.93 -13.17
N LEU A 212 -7.07 6.01 -12.65
CA LEU A 212 -8.45 6.03 -12.15
C LEU A 212 -9.49 6.07 -13.27
N ARG A 213 -9.41 7.05 -14.18
CA ARG A 213 -10.46 7.34 -15.18
C ARG A 213 -10.47 6.37 -16.34
N GLN A 214 -9.32 5.86 -16.75
CA GLN A 214 -9.20 5.08 -17.99
C GLN A 214 -8.98 3.59 -17.74
N HIS A 215 -8.43 3.24 -16.57
CA HIS A 215 -8.13 1.85 -16.22
C HIS A 215 -8.92 1.33 -15.01
N GLY A 216 -9.56 2.21 -14.23
CA GLY A 216 -10.25 1.83 -12.99
C GLY A 216 -9.32 1.29 -11.89
N ILE A 217 -8.01 1.57 -11.99
CA ILE A 217 -6.98 1.09 -11.07
C ILE A 217 -6.78 2.10 -9.96
N THR A 218 -6.85 1.64 -8.70
CA THR A 218 -6.59 2.48 -7.53
C THR A 218 -5.20 2.16 -6.99
N PRO A 219 -4.18 2.98 -7.26
CA PRO A 219 -2.88 2.78 -6.62
C PRO A 219 -2.98 3.02 -5.10
N SER A 220 -2.03 2.47 -4.35
CA SER A 220 -1.95 2.61 -2.89
C SER A 220 -1.15 3.84 -2.45
N GLY A 221 -0.15 4.24 -3.23
CA GLY A 221 0.66 5.43 -2.94
C GLY A 221 1.92 5.48 -3.79
N VAL A 222 2.62 6.62 -3.70
CA VAL A 222 3.92 6.84 -4.35
C VAL A 222 5.04 6.60 -3.34
N LYS A 223 6.02 5.78 -3.69
CA LYS A 223 7.22 5.54 -2.88
C LYS A 223 8.45 6.09 -3.59
N SER A 224 9.26 6.88 -2.87
CA SER A 224 10.55 7.37 -3.34
C SER A 224 11.54 6.21 -3.47
N ASN A 225 12.38 6.22 -4.50
CA ASN A 225 13.48 5.25 -4.61
C ASN A 225 14.46 5.39 -3.44
N LEU A 226 14.68 6.61 -2.91
CA LEU A 226 15.49 6.81 -1.71
C LEU A 226 14.95 5.99 -0.53
N TYR A 227 13.62 5.97 -0.33
CA TYR A 227 12.99 5.22 0.76
C TYR A 227 13.20 3.72 0.59
N THR A 228 13.14 3.22 -0.65
CA THR A 228 13.48 1.83 -0.97
C THR A 228 14.95 1.55 -0.65
N SER A 229 15.89 2.40 -1.08
CA SER A 229 17.32 2.19 -0.88
C SER A 229 17.76 2.20 0.59
N ILE A 230 17.08 2.96 1.46
CA ILE A 230 17.37 2.98 2.90
C ILE A 230 16.50 2.00 3.72
N GLY A 231 15.71 1.15 3.05
CA GLY A 231 14.90 0.12 3.73
C GLY A 231 13.68 0.64 4.51
N VAL A 232 13.16 1.82 4.19
CA VAL A 232 11.92 2.32 4.79
C VAL A 232 10.73 1.56 4.20
N ASP A 233 10.10 0.74 5.04
CA ASP A 233 8.87 0.00 4.73
C ASP A 233 7.76 0.33 5.76
N SER A 234 6.60 -0.33 5.62
CA SER A 234 5.45 -0.10 6.51
C SER A 234 5.63 -0.61 7.95
N LYS A 235 6.65 -1.44 8.19
CA LYS A 235 6.96 -2.09 9.47
C LYS A 235 8.27 -1.56 10.08
N HIS A 236 8.90 -0.59 9.44
CA HIS A 236 10.19 -0.05 9.84
C HIS A 236 10.11 0.61 11.23
N ALA A 237 11.14 0.42 12.06
CA ALA A 237 11.14 0.83 13.46
C ALA A 237 11.01 2.35 13.69
N SER A 238 11.48 3.16 12.72
CA SER A 238 11.29 4.63 12.74
C SER A 238 9.81 5.03 12.69
N GLY A 239 8.94 4.18 12.14
CA GLY A 239 7.54 4.48 11.88
C GLY A 239 7.31 5.62 10.89
N ILE A 240 8.35 6.00 10.12
CA ILE A 240 8.19 6.88 8.95
C ILE A 240 7.32 6.14 7.93
N GLN A 241 6.44 6.88 7.27
CA GLN A 241 5.59 6.27 6.26
C GLN A 241 6.40 5.85 5.04
N SER A 242 6.06 4.69 4.49
CA SER A 242 6.75 4.13 3.31
C SER A 242 6.40 4.82 1.99
N THR A 243 5.42 5.73 2.00
CA THR A 243 5.00 6.52 0.84
C THR A 243 5.25 8.01 1.08
N VAL A 244 5.59 8.73 0.02
CA VAL A 244 5.82 10.17 0.06
C VAL A 244 4.49 10.88 0.32
N GLY A 245 4.43 11.63 1.42
CA GLY A 245 3.29 12.47 1.74
C GLY A 245 3.33 13.77 0.94
N LEU A 246 2.53 13.86 -0.13
CA LEU A 246 2.25 15.15 -0.76
C LEU A 246 1.31 15.94 0.15
N ARG A 247 1.85 16.70 1.11
CA ARG A 247 1.08 17.78 1.73
C ARG A 247 0.74 18.79 0.64
N LEU A 248 -0.55 18.92 0.33
CA LEU A 248 -1.05 20.16 -0.23
C LEU A 248 -0.73 21.24 0.81
N ARG A 249 0.16 22.16 0.44
CA ARG A 249 0.30 23.42 1.18
C ARG A 249 -1.11 24.00 1.21
N GLU A 250 -1.65 24.17 2.41
CA GLU A 250 -3.00 24.69 2.63
C GLU A 250 -3.20 25.93 1.76
N SER A 251 -4.29 25.95 1.00
CA SER A 251 -4.77 27.17 0.36
C SER A 251 -4.92 28.26 1.43
N PRO A 252 -4.64 29.53 1.11
CA PRO A 252 -4.77 30.61 2.06
C PRO A 252 -6.23 30.72 2.55
N HIS A 253 -6.41 30.48 3.85
CA HIS A 253 -7.48 30.99 4.73
C HIS A 253 -8.88 31.13 4.11
N ASN A 254 -9.76 30.16 4.40
CA ASN A 254 -11.19 30.41 4.46
C ASN A 254 -11.61 30.55 5.95
N PRO A 255 -11.90 31.75 6.48
CA PRO A 255 -12.08 31.97 7.92
C PRO A 255 -13.44 31.53 8.50
N HIS A 256 -14.19 30.61 7.87
CA HIS A 256 -15.58 30.36 8.27
C HIS A 256 -16.05 28.91 8.45
N THR A 257 -15.16 27.98 8.84
CA THR A 257 -15.62 26.65 9.32
C THR A 257 -14.97 26.26 10.64
N SER A 258 -15.69 26.53 11.72
CA SER A 258 -15.28 26.26 13.10
C SER A 258 -15.65 24.85 13.55
N TYR A 259 -14.96 23.79 13.13
CA TYR A 259 -14.95 22.50 13.85
C TYR A 259 -13.71 21.64 13.52
N PRO A 260 -12.79 21.40 14.48
CA PRO A 260 -11.82 20.32 14.35
C PRO A 260 -12.04 19.32 15.49
N ASN A 261 -12.80 18.25 15.27
CA ASN A 261 -12.75 17.13 16.21
C ASN A 261 -13.22 15.81 15.59
N SER A 262 -12.25 14.96 15.23
CA SER A 262 -12.31 13.49 15.08
C SER A 262 -11.28 13.07 14.04
N ARG A 263 -10.02 12.89 14.46
CA ARG A 263 -8.96 12.34 13.60
C ARG A 263 -8.78 10.86 13.97
N ALA A 264 -9.64 10.03 13.37
CA ALA A 264 -9.43 8.59 13.24
C ALA A 264 -8.05 8.31 12.60
N PRO A 265 -7.44 7.12 12.78
CA PRO A 265 -6.11 6.81 12.23
C PRO A 265 -6.12 7.00 10.72
N GLN A 266 -5.39 8.02 10.26
CA GLN A 266 -5.41 8.44 8.88
C GLN A 266 -4.61 7.43 8.06
N THR A 267 -5.31 6.43 7.52
CA THR A 267 -4.78 5.62 6.43
C THR A 267 -4.62 6.55 5.23
N TRP A 268 -3.37 6.85 4.86
CA TRP A 268 -3.08 7.72 3.73
C TRP A 268 -3.50 6.98 2.45
N LYS A 269 -4.46 7.59 1.75
CA LYS A 269 -5.00 7.13 0.48
C LYS A 269 -4.86 8.29 -0.51
N ASN A 270 -5.08 8.03 -1.80
CA ASN A 270 -4.96 8.94 -2.95
C ASN A 270 -5.52 10.37 -2.75
N THR A 271 -6.31 10.60 -1.71
CA THR A 271 -6.82 11.88 -1.19
C THR A 271 -5.78 13.00 -1.04
N ALA A 272 -4.50 12.67 -0.84
CA ALA A 272 -3.42 13.67 -0.76
C ALA A 272 -3.09 14.32 -2.11
N VAL A 273 -3.41 13.63 -3.21
CA VAL A 273 -3.15 14.07 -4.60
C VAL A 273 -4.41 14.66 -5.22
N LEU A 274 -5.57 14.01 -4.99
CA LEU A 274 -6.87 14.45 -5.49
C LEU A 274 -7.92 14.32 -4.39
N PRO A 275 -8.88 15.26 -4.24
CA PRO A 275 -9.98 15.11 -3.28
C PRO A 275 -10.78 13.82 -3.49
N ASP A 276 -11.28 13.20 -2.41
CA ASP A 276 -12.04 11.93 -2.48
C ASP A 276 -13.28 12.02 -3.38
N ALA A 277 -13.93 13.19 -3.41
CA ALA A 277 -15.07 13.45 -4.28
C ALA A 277 -14.67 13.37 -5.77
N GLU A 278 -13.50 13.91 -6.11
CA GLU A 278 -12.98 13.81 -7.48
C GLU A 278 -12.63 12.35 -7.78
N ILE A 279 -11.85 11.68 -6.92
CA ILE A 279 -11.49 10.25 -7.10
C ILE A 279 -12.73 9.38 -7.34
N LYS A 280 -13.80 9.60 -6.56
CA LYS A 280 -15.06 8.90 -6.74
C LYS A 280 -15.69 9.21 -8.10
N ALA A 281 -15.79 10.48 -8.48
CA ALA A 281 -16.34 10.87 -9.77
C ALA A 281 -15.55 10.25 -10.94
N LEU A 282 -14.23 10.16 -10.84
CA LEU A 282 -13.37 9.56 -11.89
C LEU A 282 -13.65 8.07 -12.06
N LYS A 283 -13.86 7.37 -10.95
CA LYS A 283 -14.22 5.96 -10.97
C LYS A 283 -15.63 5.74 -11.51
N ASP A 284 -16.58 6.56 -11.05
CA ASP A 284 -17.97 6.46 -11.48
C ASP A 284 -18.09 6.73 -12.99
N GLU A 285 -17.32 7.69 -13.53
CA GLU A 285 -17.20 7.94 -14.97
C GLU A 285 -16.64 6.72 -15.73
N TYR A 286 -15.57 6.11 -15.23
CA TYR A 286 -15.01 4.89 -15.81
C TYR A 286 -16.02 3.73 -15.85
N PHE A 287 -16.69 3.44 -14.72
CA PHE A 287 -17.66 2.35 -14.67
C PHE A 287 -18.93 2.66 -15.47
N SER A 288 -19.33 3.93 -15.55
CA SER A 288 -20.43 4.38 -16.41
C SER A 288 -20.13 4.14 -17.89
N THR A 289 -18.94 4.54 -18.36
CA THR A 289 -18.52 4.30 -19.75
C THR A 289 -18.40 2.82 -20.07
N LEU A 290 -17.89 1.99 -19.15
CA LEU A 290 -17.86 0.54 -19.31
C LEU A 290 -19.26 -0.08 -19.43
N ASN A 291 -20.23 0.41 -18.65
CA ASN A 291 -21.61 -0.09 -18.71
C ASN A 291 -22.29 0.34 -20.02
N ALA A 292 -22.14 1.60 -20.43
CA ALA A 292 -22.65 2.10 -21.71
C ALA A 292 -22.06 1.34 -22.90
N ALA A 293 -20.76 1.02 -22.88
CA ALA A 293 -20.10 0.23 -23.92
C ALA A 293 -20.59 -1.23 -24.00
N LYS A 294 -21.03 -1.80 -22.86
CA LYS A 294 -21.66 -3.13 -22.83
C LYS A 294 -23.09 -3.10 -23.36
N GLU A 295 -23.84 -2.03 -23.10
CA GLU A 295 -25.22 -1.86 -23.58
C GLU A 295 -25.27 -1.54 -25.08
N GLY A 296 -24.33 -0.74 -25.60
CA GLY A 296 -24.21 -0.45 -27.03
C GLY A 296 -23.80 -1.64 -27.92
N LYS A 297 -23.40 -2.78 -27.33
CA LYS A 297 -23.13 -4.04 -28.06
C LYS A 297 -24.33 -4.99 -28.11
N LYS A 298 -25.50 -4.60 -27.58
CA LYS A 298 -26.78 -5.26 -27.86
C LYS A 298 -27.55 -4.47 -28.91
N GLU A 299 -27.17 -4.63 -30.18
CA GLU A 299 -28.12 -4.39 -31.27
C GLU A 299 -28.61 -5.72 -31.86
N PRO A 300 -29.90 -5.78 -32.26
CA PRO A 300 -30.58 -7.00 -32.62
C PRO A 300 -30.24 -7.47 -34.04
N SER A 301 -30.08 -8.78 -34.19
CA SER A 301 -30.09 -9.48 -35.47
C SER A 301 -31.25 -9.00 -36.36
N PRO A 302 -31.02 -8.65 -37.64
CA PRO A 302 -32.11 -8.31 -38.55
C PRO A 302 -32.70 -9.61 -39.12
N GLU A 303 -33.96 -9.91 -38.80
CA GLU A 303 -34.78 -10.82 -39.59
C GLU A 303 -35.93 -10.05 -40.26
N LYS A 304 -35.94 -10.15 -41.59
CA LYS A 304 -37.11 -10.22 -42.50
C LYS A 304 -37.88 -8.94 -42.84
N ALA A 305 -37.61 -8.46 -44.06
CA ALA A 305 -38.63 -7.98 -45.01
C ALA A 305 -38.11 -8.09 -46.46
N ASN A 306 -38.44 -9.18 -47.16
CA ASN A 306 -39.11 -9.15 -48.46
C ASN A 306 -39.15 -10.55 -49.10
N LYS A 307 -40.33 -10.88 -49.61
CA LYS A 307 -40.70 -12.06 -50.38
C LYS A 307 -41.25 -11.57 -51.73
N ASP A 308 -41.20 -12.47 -52.72
CA ASP A 308 -41.65 -12.39 -54.12
C ASP A 308 -40.53 -11.95 -55.08
N GLU A 309 -40.13 -12.71 -56.12
CA GLU A 309 -40.81 -13.75 -56.90
C GLU A 309 -39.82 -14.66 -57.67
N ASN A 310 -40.31 -15.85 -58.03
CA ASN A 310 -39.96 -16.75 -59.16
C ASN A 310 -39.04 -17.99 -59.04
N GLU A 311 -39.72 -19.16 -59.16
CA GLU A 311 -39.48 -20.41 -59.93
C GLU A 311 -38.05 -20.94 -60.14
N ALA A 312 -37.75 -22.24 -60.18
CA ALA A 312 -38.44 -23.51 -59.95
C ALA A 312 -37.36 -24.61 -60.01
N LYS A 313 -37.45 -25.66 -59.18
CA LYS A 313 -37.31 -27.09 -59.57
C LYS A 313 -37.32 -28.02 -58.37
N ASP A 314 -38.21 -29.00 -58.48
CA ASP A 314 -38.43 -30.19 -57.66
C ASP A 314 -37.17 -31.04 -57.44
N VAL A 315 -37.07 -31.70 -56.27
CA VAL A 315 -37.10 -33.17 -56.11
C VAL A 315 -37.32 -33.51 -54.61
N GLU A 316 -38.53 -33.99 -54.34
CA GLU A 316 -38.90 -35.16 -53.54
C GLU A 316 -38.70 -35.25 -52.01
N SER A 317 -39.73 -35.85 -51.42
CA SER A 317 -40.21 -35.78 -50.06
C SER A 317 -40.07 -37.11 -49.31
N SER A 318 -39.98 -37.08 -47.97
CA SER A 318 -40.77 -38.00 -47.12
C SER A 318 -40.87 -37.52 -45.66
N ALA A 319 -42.10 -37.12 -45.28
CA ALA A 319 -42.88 -37.45 -44.07
C ALA A 319 -42.18 -37.66 -42.69
N LYS A 320 -42.67 -37.28 -41.50
CA LYS A 320 -43.76 -36.44 -40.91
C LYS A 320 -43.58 -36.59 -39.35
N PRO A 321 -44.39 -35.98 -38.45
CA PRO A 321 -43.91 -35.22 -37.30
C PRO A 321 -44.23 -35.83 -35.91
N ALA A 322 -43.58 -35.35 -34.84
CA ALA A 322 -44.08 -35.56 -33.48
C ALA A 322 -43.73 -34.43 -32.49
N LYS A 323 -44.78 -33.66 -32.16
CA LYS A 323 -45.22 -33.20 -30.82
C LYS A 323 -44.26 -32.40 -29.92
N ALA A 324 -44.62 -31.12 -29.78
CA ALA A 324 -44.26 -30.20 -28.71
C ALA A 324 -44.65 -30.72 -27.30
N LYS A 325 -43.80 -30.43 -26.31
CA LYS A 325 -44.11 -30.38 -24.87
C LYS A 325 -43.20 -29.34 -24.14
N PRO A 326 -43.60 -28.85 -22.95
CA PRO A 326 -43.62 -27.42 -22.64
C PRO A 326 -42.53 -26.93 -21.65
N LYS A 327 -42.39 -25.60 -21.60
CA LYS A 327 -41.58 -24.80 -20.65
C LYS A 327 -41.83 -25.17 -19.17
N PRO A 328 -40.79 -25.25 -18.32
CA PRO A 328 -40.97 -25.37 -16.87
C PRO A 328 -41.26 -24.00 -16.23
N LYS A 329 -42.36 -23.94 -15.47
CA LYS A 329 -42.77 -22.80 -14.64
C LYS A 329 -42.03 -22.81 -13.30
N LEU A 330 -41.50 -21.66 -12.91
CA LEU A 330 -41.08 -21.31 -11.55
C LEU A 330 -42.27 -21.43 -10.57
N LYS A 331 -42.01 -22.00 -9.38
CA LYS A 331 -42.83 -21.83 -8.18
C LYS A 331 -41.97 -21.30 -7.03
N PRO A 332 -42.44 -20.31 -6.26
CA PRO A 332 -41.73 -19.74 -5.12
C PRO A 332 -41.91 -20.62 -3.86
N LYS A 333 -40.84 -20.88 -3.12
CA LYS A 333 -40.92 -21.40 -1.74
C LYS A 333 -40.79 -20.26 -0.74
N LYS A 334 -41.76 -20.22 0.18
CA LYS A 334 -41.84 -19.32 1.34
C LYS A 334 -40.88 -19.76 2.46
N LYS A 335 -40.51 -18.73 3.24
CA LYS A 335 -39.73 -18.61 4.48
C LYS A 335 -39.94 -19.67 5.57
N ALA A 336 -38.84 -20.02 6.23
CA ALA A 336 -38.59 -20.15 7.68
C ALA A 336 -37.09 -20.49 7.84
N GLY A 337 -36.27 -19.99 8.77
CA GLY A 337 -36.40 -19.04 9.85
C GLY A 337 -35.06 -18.27 9.97
N ALA A 338 -35.03 -17.28 10.85
CA ALA A 338 -33.87 -16.45 11.12
C ALA A 338 -32.82 -17.23 11.91
N ASP A 339 -31.57 -17.20 11.46
CA ASP A 339 -30.40 -17.39 12.31
C ASP A 339 -29.42 -16.26 11.99
N ASP A 340 -29.23 -15.43 13.01
CA ASP A 340 -28.36 -14.27 13.08
C ASP A 340 -26.93 -14.75 13.36
N PRO A 341 -25.98 -14.60 12.42
CA PRO A 341 -24.61 -15.05 12.61
C PRO A 341 -23.73 -14.08 13.44
N PHE A 342 -24.32 -13.11 14.15
CA PHE A 342 -23.59 -12.11 14.95
C PHE A 342 -23.94 -12.13 16.45
N ALA A 343 -24.49 -13.22 16.98
CA ALA A 343 -24.56 -13.41 18.44
C ALA A 343 -23.17 -13.77 18.99
N SER A 344 -22.47 -12.73 19.44
CA SER A 344 -21.36 -12.78 20.38
C SER A 344 -21.86 -13.37 21.71
N ASP A 345 -21.24 -14.43 22.19
CA ASP A 345 -21.35 -14.85 23.59
C ASP A 345 -19.95 -14.90 24.20
N ASP A 346 -19.78 -13.99 25.16
CA ASP A 346 -18.70 -13.87 26.12
C ASP A 346 -18.98 -14.84 27.29
N ASP A 347 -17.96 -15.05 28.13
CA ASP A 347 -17.97 -15.69 29.46
C ASP A 347 -17.77 -17.22 29.59
N ASP A 348 -16.52 -17.56 29.92
CA ASP A 348 -16.03 -18.00 31.24
C ASP A 348 -16.53 -19.33 31.90
N ALA A 349 -15.63 -19.87 32.75
CA ALA A 349 -15.61 -21.14 33.48
C ALA A 349 -15.17 -22.37 32.65
N GLY A 350 -14.11 -23.11 32.97
CA GLY A 350 -13.42 -23.30 34.24
C GLY A 350 -13.40 -24.81 34.54
N SER A 351 -12.25 -25.46 34.41
CA SER A 351 -11.99 -26.76 35.03
C SER A 351 -10.56 -26.81 35.55
N ASP A 352 -10.47 -26.75 36.88
CA ASP A 352 -9.29 -26.98 37.70
C ASP A 352 -8.63 -28.34 37.40
N ASP A 353 -7.29 -28.36 37.42
CA ASP A 353 -6.58 -29.48 38.04
C ASP A 353 -5.53 -28.97 39.03
N LYS A 354 -5.55 -29.61 40.19
CA LYS A 354 -4.92 -29.21 41.45
C LYS A 354 -3.44 -29.56 41.44
N LEU A 355 -2.63 -28.77 42.15
CA LEU A 355 -1.64 -29.25 43.13
C LEU A 355 -1.10 -28.05 43.94
N LYS A 356 -1.50 -27.97 45.22
CA LYS A 356 -0.88 -27.16 46.28
C LYS A 356 -0.37 -28.10 47.38
N PRO A 357 0.79 -27.84 47.99
CA PRO A 357 1.17 -28.48 49.26
C PRO A 357 0.59 -27.72 50.47
N PRO A 358 0.56 -28.36 51.66
CA PRO A 358 -0.24 -27.90 52.80
C PRO A 358 0.51 -26.93 53.73
N PRO A 359 -0.22 -26.16 54.57
CA PRO A 359 0.36 -25.41 55.68
C PRO A 359 0.03 -26.06 57.03
N GLU A 360 0.99 -26.11 57.96
CA GLU A 360 0.68 -26.23 59.39
C GLU A 360 1.59 -25.35 60.27
N ARG A 361 0.94 -24.87 61.33
CA ARG A 361 1.36 -23.99 62.44
C ARG A 361 2.24 -24.80 63.43
N ASN A 362 2.97 -24.31 64.45
CA ASN A 362 2.76 -23.23 65.41
C ASN A 362 4.02 -23.10 66.34
N ALA A 363 4.29 -21.89 66.81
CA ALA A 363 4.82 -21.47 68.15
C ALA A 363 5.99 -22.19 68.87
N SER A 364 7.05 -21.42 69.21
CA SER A 364 7.69 -21.22 70.54
C SER A 364 9.11 -20.60 70.37
N LYS A 365 9.48 -19.44 70.94
CA LYS A 365 9.83 -19.06 72.33
C LYS A 365 11.37 -19.05 72.60
N ARG A 366 11.93 -17.83 72.71
CA ARG A 366 13.12 -17.34 73.49
C ARG A 366 14.48 -18.06 73.45
N SER A 367 15.52 -17.31 73.05
CA SER A 367 16.78 -16.97 73.80
C SER A 367 17.78 -16.32 72.81
N ALA A 368 18.18 -15.05 72.92
CA ALA A 368 19.25 -14.45 73.73
C ALA A 368 20.67 -14.54 73.11
N ALA A 369 21.41 -13.41 73.22
CA ALA A 369 22.81 -13.09 72.88
C ALA A 369 23.14 -12.80 71.39
N ALA A 370 24.06 -11.92 71.00
CA ALA A 370 24.73 -10.69 71.52
C ALA A 370 25.78 -10.30 70.44
N ALA A 371 26.27 -9.06 70.48
CA ALA A 371 27.32 -8.38 69.68
C ALA A 371 26.74 -7.40 68.65
N ASP A 372 26.60 -6.12 69.01
CA ASP A 372 27.66 -5.09 69.00
C ASP A 372 27.98 -4.63 67.57
N ASP A 373 27.38 -3.52 67.14
CA ASP A 373 28.15 -2.45 66.51
C ASP A 373 27.41 -1.12 66.73
N ASP A 374 28.19 -0.18 67.23
CA ASP A 374 27.86 1.09 67.85
C ASP A 374 28.37 2.17 66.89
N SER A 375 27.55 3.18 66.57
CA SER A 375 27.97 4.58 66.38
C SER A 375 26.82 5.42 65.79
N ASP A 376 26.23 6.19 66.70
CA ASP A 376 25.66 7.54 66.57
C ASP A 376 26.20 8.40 65.42
N ASP A 377 25.38 9.27 64.80
CA ASP A 377 25.01 10.56 65.40
C ASP A 377 24.12 11.47 64.51
N GLU A 378 23.17 12.13 65.17
CA GLU A 378 22.47 13.42 64.96
C GLU A 378 21.90 13.82 63.57
N ALA A 379 20.57 13.92 63.38
CA ALA A 379 19.61 14.93 63.89
C ALA A 379 19.74 16.31 63.19
N GLU A 380 18.76 16.67 62.35
CA GLU A 380 17.77 17.76 62.59
C GLU A 380 18.33 19.17 62.33
N SER A 381 17.58 20.21 61.95
CA SER A 381 16.24 20.43 61.42
C SER A 381 16.23 21.90 60.93
N LYS A 382 15.36 22.22 59.97
CA LYS A 382 15.11 23.59 59.49
C LYS A 382 14.45 24.45 60.58
N PRO A 383 14.50 25.79 60.46
CA PRO A 383 13.22 26.49 60.41
C PRO A 383 13.11 27.63 59.40
N GLN A 384 11.87 27.83 58.97
CA GLN A 384 11.34 28.88 58.09
C GLN A 384 11.46 30.28 58.71
N LYS A 385 11.71 31.30 57.88
CA LYS A 385 11.59 32.71 58.27
C LYS A 385 10.43 33.38 57.53
N LYS A 386 9.57 34.01 58.34
CA LYS A 386 8.35 34.74 57.99
C LYS A 386 8.64 36.09 57.31
N ARG A 387 7.62 36.52 56.56
CA ARG A 387 7.29 37.88 56.09
C ARG A 387 7.69 38.99 57.07
N ALA A 388 8.22 40.08 56.51
CA ALA A 388 8.14 41.41 57.09
C ALA A 388 7.44 42.35 56.10
N ARG A 389 6.67 43.25 56.71
CA ARG A 389 5.85 44.31 56.16
C ARG A 389 6.70 45.59 56.15
N ALA A 390 6.62 46.38 55.10
CA ALA A 390 6.85 47.82 55.10
C ALA A 390 5.85 48.43 54.13
#